data_AF-J9CFV2-F1
#
_entry.id   AF-J9CFV2-F1
#
_cell.length_a   1.000
_cell.length_b   1.000
_cell.length_c   1.000
_cell.angle_alpha   90.00
_cell.angle_beta   90.00
_cell.angle_gamma   90.00
#
_symmetry.space_group_name_H-M   'P 1'
#
loop_
_entity.id
_entity.type
_entity.pdbx_description
1 polymer ?
#
loop_
_entity_poly.entity_id
_entity_poly.type
_entity_poly.pdbx_seq_one_letter_code
_entity_poly.pdbx_strand_id
1 'polypeptide(L)'
;MKNNITIGFNLKSKKLGTKGIIKIADKFFCDDEINRIAVVAPNVRLTIIRDYEVVEKREVELPDELIGLVKCANPKCITNNEPMPTRFHVIDKDNCIIKCHYCEKEQVRENIKIL
;
A
#
# COMPACT_ATOMS: atom_id res chain seq x y z
N MET A 1 6.82 -20.41 -6.95
CA MET A 1 6.09 -20.64 -5.68
C MET A 1 4.61 -20.77 -5.99
N LYS A 2 3.92 -21.75 -5.39
CA LYS A 2 2.51 -22.08 -5.70
C LYS A 2 1.71 -22.02 -4.39
N ASN A 3 1.66 -20.84 -3.78
CA ASN A 3 0.94 -20.65 -2.53
C ASN A 3 -0.57 -20.70 -2.82
N ASN A 4 -1.34 -21.31 -1.93
CA ASN A 4 -2.79 -21.31 -2.05
C ASN A 4 -3.31 -19.90 -1.74
N ILE A 5 -4.04 -19.34 -2.70
CA ILE A 5 -4.64 -18.01 -2.58
C ILE A 5 -6.16 -18.17 -2.62
N THR A 6 -6.84 -17.60 -1.64
CA THR A 6 -8.30 -17.46 -1.63
C THR A 6 -8.65 -15.99 -1.69
N ILE A 7 -9.48 -15.61 -2.65
CA ILE A 7 -9.97 -14.24 -2.80
C ILE A 7 -11.50 -14.26 -2.67
N GLY A 8 -12.00 -13.47 -1.74
CA GLY A 8 -13.43 -13.22 -1.56
C GLY A 8 -13.75 -11.77 -1.92
N PHE A 9 -14.69 -11.58 -2.84
CA PHE A 9 -15.19 -10.27 -3.23
C PHE A 9 -16.58 -10.02 -2.64
N ASN A 10 -16.88 -8.74 -2.34
CA ASN A 10 -18.21 -8.27 -1.93
C ASN A 10 -18.84 -9.06 -0.76
N LEU A 11 -18.03 -9.53 0.18
CA LEU A 11 -18.51 -10.25 1.35
C LEU A 11 -19.23 -9.27 2.29
N LYS A 12 -20.35 -9.70 2.89
CA LYS A 12 -21.08 -8.88 3.86
C LYS A 12 -20.19 -8.55 5.06
N SER A 13 -20.14 -7.27 5.43
CA SER A 13 -19.40 -6.75 6.57
C SER A 13 -20.35 -5.98 7.49
N LYS A 14 -20.41 -6.34 8.78
CA LYS A 14 -21.22 -5.59 9.75
C LYS A 14 -20.74 -4.15 9.93
N LYS A 15 -19.43 -3.89 9.79
CA LYS A 15 -18.82 -2.56 9.99
C LYS A 15 -18.73 -1.73 8.71
N LEU A 16 -18.46 -2.37 7.57
CA LEU A 16 -18.16 -1.69 6.30
C LEU A 16 -19.27 -1.87 5.24
N GLY A 17 -20.36 -2.57 5.56
CA GLY A 17 -21.38 -3.00 4.61
C GLY A 17 -20.91 -4.17 3.74
N THR A 18 -19.87 -3.94 2.94
CA THR A 18 -19.19 -4.95 2.10
C THR A 18 -17.68 -4.90 2.33
N LYS A 19 -16.99 -6.03 2.11
CA LYS A 19 -15.54 -6.10 2.16
C LYS A 19 -14.96 -7.18 1.24
N GLY A 20 -13.74 -6.95 0.79
CA GLY A 20 -12.90 -8.00 0.20
C GLY A 20 -12.06 -8.70 1.27
N ILE A 21 -11.68 -9.95 1.02
CA ILE A 21 -10.69 -10.68 1.84
C ILE A 21 -9.74 -11.41 0.89
N ILE A 22 -8.45 -11.27 1.12
CA ILE A 22 -7.40 -12.04 0.45
C ILE A 22 -6.70 -12.88 1.52
N LYS A 23 -6.66 -14.20 1.34
CA LYS A 23 -5.90 -15.12 2.19
C LYS A 23 -4.81 -15.78 1.34
N ILE A 24 -3.58 -15.77 1.84
CA ILE A 24 -2.42 -16.35 1.16
C ILE A 24 -1.76 -17.29 2.16
N ALA A 25 -1.67 -18.58 1.80
CA ALA A 25 -0.99 -19.57 2.62
C ALA A 25 0.53 -19.32 2.63
N ASP A 26 1.18 -19.59 3.76
CA ASP A 26 2.64 -19.57 3.94
C ASP A 26 3.33 -18.28 3.48
N LYS A 27 2.64 -17.15 3.57
CA LYS A 27 3.18 -15.83 3.24
C LYS A 27 3.02 -14.91 4.44
N PHE A 28 4.17 -14.43 4.91
CA PHE A 28 4.27 -13.37 5.90
C PHE A 28 4.86 -12.16 5.19
N PHE A 29 4.21 -11.01 5.34
CA PHE A 29 4.62 -9.76 4.70
C PHE A 29 5.57 -9.02 5.62
N CYS A 30 6.68 -8.50 5.08
CA CYS A 30 7.53 -7.55 5.80
C CYS A 30 6.93 -6.14 5.74
N ASP A 31 7.47 -5.22 6.55
CA ASP A 31 7.01 -3.83 6.62
C ASP A 31 7.00 -3.12 5.26
N ASP A 32 8.00 -3.37 4.41
CA ASP A 32 8.06 -2.78 3.06
C ASP A 32 6.92 -3.24 2.15
N GLU A 33 6.56 -4.52 2.21
CA GLU A 33 5.42 -5.05 1.45
C GLU A 33 4.09 -4.48 1.99
N ILE A 34 4.00 -4.31 3.31
CA ILE A 34 2.84 -3.69 3.97
C ILE A 34 2.68 -2.23 3.54
N ASN A 35 3.78 -1.47 3.46
CA ASN A 35 3.77 -0.08 3.01
C ASN A 35 3.26 0.07 1.57
N ARG A 36 3.58 -0.89 0.68
CA ARG A 36 3.03 -0.92 -0.69
C ARG A 36 1.52 -1.13 -0.69
N ILE A 37 1.01 -1.99 0.18
CA ILE A 37 -0.42 -2.23 0.34
C ILE A 37 -1.13 -0.97 0.85
N ALA A 38 -0.50 -0.25 1.79
CA ALA A 38 -1.05 0.99 2.36
C ALA A 38 -1.37 2.04 1.31
N VAL A 39 -0.50 2.20 0.30
CA VAL A 39 -0.69 3.15 -0.81
C VAL A 39 -1.93 2.81 -1.65
N VAL A 40 -2.19 1.52 -1.89
CA VAL A 40 -3.37 1.09 -2.66
C VAL A 40 -4.64 1.16 -1.81
N ALA A 41 -4.54 0.78 -0.54
CA ALA A 41 -5.67 0.57 0.34
C ALA A 41 -5.34 1.00 1.79
N PRO A 42 -5.64 2.25 2.16
CA PRO A 42 -5.21 2.86 3.44
C PRO A 42 -5.95 2.34 4.69
N ASN A 43 -6.93 1.44 4.53
CA ASN A 43 -7.74 0.88 5.63
C ASN A 43 -7.66 -0.65 5.69
N VAL A 44 -6.55 -1.24 5.21
CA VAL A 44 -6.36 -2.69 5.25
C VAL A 44 -5.98 -3.13 6.65
N ARG A 45 -6.59 -4.22 7.11
CA ARG A 45 -6.14 -4.96 8.29
C ARG A 45 -5.46 -6.23 7.86
N LEU A 46 -4.18 -6.34 8.19
CA LEU A 46 -3.40 -7.55 8.06
C LEU A 46 -3.68 -8.45 9.27
N THR A 47 -3.90 -9.74 9.03
CA THR A 47 -4.05 -10.74 10.10
C THR A 47 -3.08 -11.87 9.82
N ILE A 48 -2.20 -12.15 10.77
CA ILE A 48 -1.23 -13.24 10.69
C ILE A 48 -1.79 -14.43 11.47
N ILE A 49 -1.83 -15.59 10.81
CA ILE A 49 -2.36 -16.83 11.36
C ILE A 49 -1.22 -17.85 11.39
N ARG A 50 -1.00 -18.49 12.54
CA ARG A 50 -0.07 -19.61 12.73
C ARG A 50 -0.80 -20.69 13.51
N ASP A 51 -0.64 -21.95 13.10
CA ASP A 51 -1.27 -23.10 13.77
C ASP A 51 -2.79 -22.93 13.97
N TYR A 52 -3.46 -22.37 12.96
CA TYR A 52 -4.90 -22.04 12.96
C TYR A 52 -5.33 -20.95 13.97
N GLU A 53 -4.40 -20.34 14.69
CA GLU A 53 -4.65 -19.25 15.62
C GLU A 53 -4.21 -17.89 15.07
N VAL A 54 -4.96 -16.84 15.43
CA VAL A 54 -4.59 -15.46 15.07
C VAL A 54 -3.53 -14.98 16.05
N VAL A 55 -2.29 -14.92 15.59
CA VAL A 55 -1.16 -14.47 16.41
C VAL A 55 -0.96 -12.96 16.37
N GLU A 56 -1.38 -12.29 15.29
CA GLU A 56 -1.20 -10.84 15.13
C GLU A 56 -2.32 -10.22 14.28
N LYS A 57 -2.75 -9.02 14.67
CA LYS A 57 -3.60 -8.14 13.86
C LYS A 57 -2.94 -6.79 13.77
N ARG A 58 -2.64 -6.36 12.54
CA ARG A 58 -1.99 -5.09 12.28
C ARG A 58 -2.86 -4.24 11.38
N GLU A 59 -3.08 -3.00 11.80
CA GLU A 59 -3.68 -1.98 10.94
C GLU A 59 -2.58 -1.43 10.05
N VAL A 60 -2.82 -1.44 8.74
CA VAL A 60 -1.85 -0.94 7.76
C VAL A 60 -2.10 0.54 7.59
N GLU A 61 -1.23 1.35 8.16
CA GLU A 61 -1.27 2.80 8.02
C GLU A 61 -0.36 3.28 6.90
N LEU A 62 -0.73 4.38 6.27
CA LEU A 62 0.13 5.03 5.29
C LEU A 62 1.35 5.65 6.02
N PRO A 63 2.59 5.27 5.66
CA PRO A 63 3.79 5.82 6.28
C PRO A 63 3.95 7.31 5.92
N ASP A 64 4.78 8.04 6.66
CA ASP A 64 5.00 9.48 6.39
C ASP A 64 5.85 9.72 5.13
N GLU A 65 6.67 8.74 4.75
CA GLU A 65 7.47 8.77 3.52
C GLU A 65 7.30 7.49 2.70
N LEU A 66 7.31 7.63 1.37
CA LEU A 66 7.30 6.54 0.41
C LEU A 66 8.56 6.61 -0.46
N ILE A 67 9.41 5.58 -0.38
CA ILE A 67 10.68 5.52 -1.10
C ILE A 67 10.65 4.36 -2.10
N GLY A 68 10.85 4.64 -3.39
CA GLY A 68 10.92 3.62 -4.44
C GLY A 68 9.61 2.88 -4.71
N LEU A 69 8.48 3.33 -4.14
CA LEU A 69 7.18 2.65 -4.27
C LEU A 69 6.29 3.28 -5.36
N VAL A 70 6.43 4.59 -5.58
CA VAL A 70 5.52 5.37 -6.44
C VAL A 70 6.31 6.06 -7.53
N LYS A 71 5.82 6.01 -8.77
CA LYS A 71 6.38 6.77 -9.89
C LYS A 71 5.89 8.22 -9.85
N CYS A 72 6.77 9.17 -10.14
CA CYS A 72 6.37 10.57 -10.24
C CYS A 72 5.55 10.83 -11.51
N ALA A 73 4.36 11.42 -11.38
CA ALA A 73 3.54 11.84 -12.52
C ALA A 73 4.14 13.00 -13.34
N ASN A 74 5.16 13.69 -12.82
CA ASN A 74 5.85 14.74 -13.55
C ASN A 74 6.88 14.12 -14.52
N PRO A 75 6.66 14.14 -15.84
CA PRO A 75 7.58 13.51 -16.81
C PRO A 75 8.98 14.13 -16.78
N LYS A 76 9.10 15.41 -16.39
CA LYS A 76 10.37 16.12 -16.26
C LYS A 76 11.08 15.92 -14.90
N CYS A 77 10.54 15.07 -14.01
CA CYS A 77 11.17 14.83 -12.72
C CYS A 77 12.49 14.06 -12.90
N ILE A 78 13.51 14.41 -12.12
CA ILE A 78 14.81 13.74 -12.14
C ILE A 78 14.70 12.22 -11.89
N THR A 79 13.78 11.81 -11.02
CA THR A 79 13.54 10.40 -10.69
C THR A 79 12.96 9.57 -11.85
N ASN A 80 12.48 10.22 -12.92
CA ASN A 80 12.02 9.53 -14.13
C ASN A 80 13.11 9.44 -15.21
N ASN A 81 14.20 10.17 -15.06
CA ASN A 81 15.25 10.32 -16.07
C ASN A 81 16.60 9.76 -15.60
N GLU A 82 16.80 9.57 -14.30
CA GLU A 82 18.01 9.02 -13.69
C GLU A 82 17.72 7.72 -12.90
N PRO A 83 18.69 6.79 -12.77
CA PRO A 83 18.52 5.52 -12.06
C PRO A 83 18.57 5.72 -10.54
N MET A 84 17.59 6.44 -10.00
CA MET A 84 17.47 6.76 -8.58
C MET A 84 16.06 6.44 -8.05
N PRO A 85 15.92 6.06 -6.77
CA PRO A 85 14.61 5.79 -6.20
C PRO A 85 13.80 7.08 -6.12
N THR A 86 12.49 6.95 -6.30
CA THR A 86 11.55 8.03 -6.00
C THR A 86 11.45 8.24 -4.49
N ARG A 87 11.17 9.48 -4.06
CA ARG A 87 10.90 9.79 -2.66
C ARG A 87 9.72 10.75 -2.59
N PHE A 88 8.75 10.39 -1.76
CA PHE A 88 7.51 11.13 -1.57
C PHE A 88 7.24 11.32 -0.09
N HIS A 89 6.77 12.52 0.25
CA HIS A 89 6.26 12.86 1.58
C HIS A 89 4.75 12.79 1.56
N VAL A 90 4.15 12.10 2.53
CA VAL A 90 2.70 12.05 2.67
C VAL A 90 2.25 13.33 3.39
N ILE A 91 1.50 14.17 2.66
CA ILE A 91 0.99 15.45 3.16
C ILE A 91 -0.37 15.26 3.82
N ASP A 92 -1.18 14.35 3.27
CA ASP A 92 -2.52 14.03 3.78
C ASP A 92 -2.74 12.51 3.70
N LYS A 93 -2.90 11.87 4.86
CA LYS A 93 -3.14 10.42 4.97
C LYS A 93 -4.57 10.02 4.60
N ASP A 94 -5.54 10.89 4.89
CA ASP A 94 -6.97 10.60 4.66
C ASP A 94 -7.30 10.66 3.17
N ASN A 95 -6.78 11.67 2.48
CA ASN A 95 -6.95 11.83 1.03
C ASN A 95 -5.83 11.18 0.20
N CYS A 96 -4.81 10.62 0.87
CA CYS A 96 -3.62 10.01 0.26
C CYS A 96 -2.97 10.97 -0.76
N ILE A 97 -2.63 12.17 -0.29
CA ILE A 97 -1.91 13.20 -1.05
C ILE A 97 -0.43 13.09 -0.73
N ILE A 98 0.38 12.92 -1.78
CA ILE A 98 1.82 12.75 -1.65
C ILE A 98 2.57 13.82 -2.44
N LYS A 99 3.61 14.41 -1.85
CA LYS A 99 4.46 15.43 -2.46
C LYS A 99 5.81 14.84 -2.84
N CYS A 100 6.20 14.98 -4.10
CA CYS A 100 7.51 14.54 -4.56
C CYS A 100 8.61 15.32 -3.83
N HIS A 101 9.59 14.63 -3.27
CA HIS A 101 10.73 15.29 -2.62
C HIS A 101 11.58 16.10 -3.60
N TYR A 102 11.61 15.73 -4.88
CA TYR A 102 12.51 16.33 -5.87
C TYR A 102 11.88 17.45 -6.69
N CYS A 103 10.71 17.21 -7.29
CA CYS A 103 10.03 18.21 -8.12
C CYS A 103 8.92 18.96 -7.38
N GLU A 104 8.71 18.65 -6.10
CA GLU A 104 7.73 19.27 -5.21
C GLU A 104 6.27 19.20 -5.66
N LYS A 105 5.97 18.48 -6.76
CA LYS A 105 4.59 18.30 -7.20
C LYS A 105 3.85 17.32 -6.29
N GLU A 106 2.65 17.72 -5.93
CA GLU A 106 1.67 16.88 -5.25
C GLU A 106 0.98 15.93 -6.23
N GLN A 107 0.62 14.75 -5.75
CA GLN A 107 -0.15 13.75 -6.46
C GLN A 107 -1.23 13.20 -5.54
N VAL A 108 -2.45 13.16 -6.06
CA VAL A 108 -3.61 12.57 -5.40
C VAL A 108 -3.70 11.08 -5.73
N ARG A 109 -4.33 10.31 -4.85
CA ARG A 109 -4.49 8.85 -4.93
C ARG A 109 -4.79 8.30 -6.33
N GLU A 110 -5.71 8.92 -7.04
CA GLU A 110 -6.19 8.48 -8.36
C GLU A 110 -5.10 8.50 -9.44
N ASN A 111 -4.09 9.35 -9.26
CA ASN A 111 -2.98 9.52 -10.20
C ASN A 111 -1.71 8.79 -9.76
N ILE A 112 -1.73 8.09 -8.62
CA ILE A 112 -0.60 7.33 -8.12
C ILE A 112 -0.39 6.10 -8.99
N LYS A 113 0.80 6.01 -9.59
CA LYS A 113 1.28 4.79 -10.27
C LYS A 113 2.33 4.13 -9.40
N ILE A 114 2.09 2.89 -8.99
CA ILE A 114 3.05 2.09 -8.22
C ILE A 114 4.10 1.51 -9.18
N LEU A 115 5.37 1.50 -8.74
CA LEU A 115 6.50 0.89 -9.45
C LEU A 115 6.52 -0.64 -9.31
#